data_AF-A0A7G5ZDU7-F1
#
_entry.id   AF-A0A7G5ZDU7-F1
#
_cell.length_a   1.000
_cell.length_b   1.000
_cell.length_c   1.000
_cell.angle_alpha   90.00
_cell.angle_beta   90.00
_cell.angle_gamma   90.00
#
_symmetry.space_group_name_H-M   'P 1'
#
loop_
_entity.id
_entity.type
_entity.pdbx_description
1 polymer ?
#
loop_
_entity_poly.entity_id
_entity_poly.type
_entity_poly.pdbx_seq_one_letter_code
_entity_poly.pdbx_strand_id
1 'polypeptide(L)'
;MPATLRGDPGRLEQILLNLVGNAVKFTQQGEVVLAVEVAARSATEVRLRFAVRDTGIGIAAGEQARLFEAFTRATVRPAASTAVPAWGCRSRAAWSA
;
A
#
# COMPACT_ATOMS: atom_id res chain seq x y z
N MET A 1 11.64 -5.62 -18.13
CA MET A 1 11.38 -5.88 -16.71
C MET A 1 12.07 -7.18 -16.31
N PRO A 2 12.66 -7.31 -15.11
CA PRO A 2 13.22 -8.59 -14.64
C PRO A 2 12.10 -9.62 -14.45
N ALA A 3 12.34 -10.88 -14.83
CA ALA A 3 11.35 -11.95 -14.71
C ALA A 3 11.11 -12.41 -13.26
N THR A 4 12.11 -12.20 -12.39
CA THR A 4 12.07 -12.62 -10.98
C THR A 4 12.81 -11.61 -10.11
N LEU A 5 12.30 -11.40 -8.90
CA LEU A 5 12.90 -10.53 -7.88
C LEU A 5 13.05 -11.29 -6.57
N ARG A 6 14.05 -10.93 -5.77
CA ARG A 6 14.21 -11.40 -4.40
C ARG A 6 13.73 -10.30 -3.44
N GLY A 7 12.86 -10.64 -2.50
CA GLY A 7 12.27 -9.69 -1.56
C GLY A 7 11.22 -10.38 -0.66
N ASP A 8 10.38 -9.59 -0.01
CA ASP A 8 9.23 -10.07 0.78
C ASP A 8 7.95 -9.99 -0.09
N PRO A 9 7.52 -11.11 -0.71
CA PRO A 9 6.36 -11.10 -1.59
C PRO A 9 5.07 -10.78 -0.83
N GLY A 10 4.92 -11.25 0.42
CA GLY A 10 3.70 -11.04 1.21
C GLY A 10 3.51 -9.58 1.59
N ARG A 11 4.60 -8.88 1.95
CA ARG A 11 4.54 -7.43 2.19
C ARG A 11 4.19 -6.64 0.94
N LEU A 12 4.78 -7.00 -0.20
CA LEU A 12 4.49 -6.33 -1.47
C LEU A 12 3.03 -6.55 -1.88
N GLU A 13 2.55 -7.79 -1.80
CA GLU A 13 1.16 -8.15 -2.07
C GLU A 13 0.20 -7.36 -1.18
N GLN A 14 0.45 -7.32 0.13
CA GLN A 14 -0.39 -6.58 1.06
C GLN A 14 -0.46 -5.07 0.74
N ILE A 15 0.68 -4.46 0.37
CA ILE A 15 0.73 -3.05 -0.02
C ILE A 15 -0.10 -2.83 -1.30
N LEU A 16 0.13 -3.65 -2.34
CA LEU A 16 -0.55 -3.51 -3.62
C LEU A 16 -2.05 -3.75 -3.50
N LEU A 17 -2.47 -4.77 -2.76
CA LEU A 17 -3.89 -5.05 -2.49
C LEU A 17 -4.57 -3.89 -1.75
N ASN A 18 -3.88 -3.25 -0.81
CA ASN A 18 -4.44 -2.08 -0.12
C ASN A 18 -4.62 -0.89 -1.07
N LEU A 19 -3.62 -0.59 -1.89
CA LEU A 19 -3.68 0.54 -2.83
C LEU A 19 -4.71 0.30 -3.95
N VAL A 20 -4.67 -0.86 -4.60
CA VAL A 20 -5.61 -1.23 -5.67
C VAL A 20 -7.02 -1.41 -5.11
N GLY A 21 -7.15 -2.03 -3.93
CA GLY A 21 -8.44 -2.18 -3.25
C GLY A 21 -9.10 -0.85 -2.94
N ASN A 22 -8.32 0.16 -2.51
CA ASN A 22 -8.82 1.52 -2.33
C ASN A 22 -9.26 2.13 -3.67
N ALA A 23 -8.41 2.06 -4.70
CA ALA A 23 -8.72 2.61 -6.01
C ALA A 23 -10.02 2.03 -6.60
N VAL A 24 -10.20 0.70 -6.54
CA VAL A 24 -11.42 0.02 -7.01
C VAL A 24 -12.63 0.41 -6.16
N LYS A 25 -12.49 0.46 -4.83
CA LYS A 25 -13.58 0.85 -3.92
C LYS A 25 -14.14 2.24 -4.22
N PHE A 26 -13.29 3.19 -4.61
CA PHE A 26 -13.65 4.59 -4.81
C PHE A 26 -13.87 4.99 -6.27
N THR A 27 -13.69 4.05 -7.22
CA THR A 27 -13.94 4.25 -8.65
C THR A 27 -15.13 3.42 -9.11
N GLN A 28 -16.34 3.99 -9.05
CA GLN A 28 -17.55 3.29 -9.50
C GLN A 28 -17.62 3.10 -11.02
N GLN A 29 -17.12 4.09 -11.76
CA GLN A 29 -17.07 4.11 -13.23
C GLN A 29 -15.74 4.73 -13.65
N GLY A 30 -15.12 4.18 -14.69
CA GLY A 30 -13.81 4.60 -15.19
C GLY A 30 -12.78 3.50 -15.10
N GLU A 31 -11.52 3.85 -14.81
CA GLU A 31 -10.40 2.91 -14.87
C GLU A 31 -9.50 3.00 -13.63
N VAL A 32 -8.88 1.86 -13.30
CA VAL A 32 -7.79 1.75 -12.34
C VAL A 32 -6.60 1.13 -13.07
N VAL A 33 -5.46 1.82 -13.05
CA VAL A 33 -4.24 1.43 -13.74
C VAL A 33 -3.13 1.19 -12.71
N LEU A 34 -2.63 -0.04 -12.65
CA LEU A 34 -1.40 -0.38 -11.94
C LEU A 34 -0.23 -0.40 -12.94
N ALA A 35 0.70 0.53 -12.78
CA ALA A 35 1.92 0.62 -13.56
C ALA A 35 3.13 0.19 -12.72
N VAL A 36 4.08 -0.49 -13.37
CA VAL A 36 5.36 -0.84 -12.78
C VAL A 36 6.45 -0.40 -13.74
N GLU A 37 7.42 0.35 -13.23
CA GLU A 37 8.55 0.82 -14.02
C GLU A 37 9.87 0.65 -13.28
N VAL A 38 10.97 0.59 -14.05
CA VAL A 38 12.32 0.60 -13.48
C VAL A 38 12.72 2.04 -13.22
N ALA A 39 12.76 2.44 -11.95
CA ALA A 39 13.22 3.76 -11.54
C ALA A 39 14.75 3.87 -11.55
N ALA A 40 15.44 2.77 -11.22
CA ALA A 40 16.90 2.68 -11.29
C ALA A 40 17.35 1.22 -11.42
N ARG A 41 18.53 1.00 -11.98
CA ARG A 41 19.13 -0.33 -12.10
C ARG A 41 20.65 -0.23 -11.91
N SER A 42 21.21 -1.15 -11.15
CA SER A 42 22.64 -1.40 -11.03
C SER A 42 22.98 -2.79 -11.57
N ALA A 43 24.24 -3.21 -11.42
CA ALA A 43 24.67 -4.56 -11.80
C ALA A 43 23.96 -5.67 -10.99
N THR A 44 23.61 -5.39 -9.73
CA THR A 44 23.09 -6.38 -8.78
C THR A 44 21.68 -6.08 -8.28
N GLU A 45 21.19 -4.85 -8.46
CA GLU A 45 19.91 -4.41 -7.90
C GLU A 45 19.05 -3.67 -8.92
N VAL A 46 17.75 -3.67 -8.66
CA VAL A 46 16.76 -2.93 -9.44
C VAL A 46 15.79 -2.26 -8.49
N ARG A 47 15.55 -0.97 -8.71
CA ARG A 47 14.52 -0.21 -8.00
C ARG A 47 13.30 -0.12 -8.90
N LEU A 48 12.19 -0.71 -8.47
CA LEU A 48 10.92 -0.61 -9.16
C LEU A 48 10.05 0.45 -8.50
N ARG A 49 9.39 1.27 -9.32
CA ARG A 49 8.31 2.16 -8.90
C ARG A 49 6.99 1.53 -9.30
N PHE A 50 6.12 1.34 -8.32
CA PHE A 50 4.74 0.92 -8.52
C PHE A 50 3.87 2.16 -8.41
N ALA A 51 2.96 2.37 -9.36
CA ALA A 51 2.01 3.48 -9.35
C ALA A 51 0.60 2.94 -9.59
N VAL A 52 -0.34 3.33 -8.73
CA VAL A 52 -1.77 3.08 -8.94
C VAL A 52 -2.40 4.43 -9.28
N ARG A 53 -3.06 4.51 -10.43
CA ARG A 53 -3.86 5.65 -10.86
C ARG A 53 -5.31 5.22 -10.98
N ASP A 54 -6.22 6.02 -10.46
CA ASP A 54 -7.65 5.81 -10.62
C ASP A 54 -8.37 7.09 -11.07
N THR A 55 -9.61 6.95 -11.50
CA THR A 55 -10.49 8.05 -11.90
C THR A 55 -11.66 8.25 -10.94
N GLY A 56 -11.52 7.80 -9.69
CA GLY A 56 -12.54 7.89 -8.67
C GLY A 56 -12.75 9.33 -8.16
N ILE A 57 -13.52 9.44 -7.07
CA ILE A 57 -13.86 10.73 -6.44
C ILE A 57 -12.64 11.53 -5.92
N GLY A 58 -11.46 10.91 -5.90
CA GLY A 58 -10.23 11.50 -5.38
C GLY A 58 -10.27 11.70 -3.87
N ILE A 59 -9.26 12.38 -3.36
CA ILE A 59 -9.11 12.68 -1.93
C ILE A 59 -8.95 14.18 -1.79
N ALA A 60 -9.80 14.81 -0.99
CA ALA A 60 -9.74 16.24 -0.71
C ALA A 60 -8.34 16.61 -0.19
N ALA A 61 -7.79 17.74 -0.66
CA ALA A 61 -6.40 18.12 -0.37
C ALA A 61 -6.06 18.16 1.15
N GLY A 62 -7.01 18.57 1.99
CA GLY A 62 -6.86 18.58 3.45
C GLY A 62 -6.74 17.19 4.09
N GLU A 63 -7.30 16.15 3.45
CA GLU A 63 -7.27 14.77 3.95
C GLU A 63 -6.05 13.99 3.44
N GLN A 64 -5.36 14.49 2.40
CA GLN A 64 -4.21 13.79 1.81
C GLN A 64 -3.05 13.62 2.81
N ALA A 65 -2.84 14.61 3.69
CA ALA A 65 -1.80 14.56 4.71
C ALA A 65 -2.00 13.41 5.72
N ARG A 66 -3.24 12.94 5.88
CA ARG A 66 -3.61 11.91 6.86
C ARG A 66 -3.62 10.50 6.28
N LEU A 67 -3.45 10.36 4.96
CA LEU A 67 -3.49 9.05 4.29
C LEU A 67 -2.41 8.08 4.78
N PHE A 68 -1.27 8.62 5.20
CA PHE A 68 -0.14 7.84 5.69
C PHE A 68 -0.09 7.77 7.23
N GLU A 69 -1.08 8.35 7.92
CA GLU A 69 -1.26 8.09 9.34
C GLU A 69 -1.70 6.63 9.53
N ALA A 70 -1.25 6.00 10.61
CA ALA A 70 -1.59 4.62 10.88
C ALA A 70 -3.12 4.48 11.03
N PHE A 71 -3.76 3.85 10.04
CA PHE A 71 -5.16 3.46 10.16
C PHE A 71 -5.30 2.46 11.29
N THR A 72 -5.84 2.90 12.42
CA THR A 72 -6.23 1.99 13.49
C THR A 72 -7.58 1.40 13.06
N ARG A 73 -7.56 0.23 12.41
CA ARG A 73 -8.81 -0.50 12.17
C ARG A 73 -9.32 -0.92 13.55
N ALA A 74 -10.39 -0.27 14.02
CA ALA A 74 -11.06 -0.68 15.24
C ALA A 74 -11.55 -2.11 15.03
N THR A 75 -10.84 -3.08 15.60
CA THR A 75 -11.25 -4.48 15.58
C THR A 75 -12.49 -4.57 16.46
N VAL A 76 -13.68 -4.48 15.86
CA VAL A 76 -14.89 -5.00 16.52
C VAL A 76 -14.74 -6.52 16.50
N ARG A 77 -14.07 -7.04 17.52
CA ARG A 77 -14.03 -8.46 17.83
C ARG A 77 -15.30 -8.75 18.65
N PRO A 78 -16.23 -9.63 18.21
CA PRO A 78 -17.21 -10.17 19.12
C PRO A 78 -16.44 -10.88 20.23
N ALA A 79 -16.73 -10.53 21.48
CA ALA A 79 -16.00 -11.06 22.62
C ALA A 79 -16.20 -12.58 22.74
N ALA A 80 -15.18 -13.36 22.40
CA ALA A 80 -14.93 -14.66 23.03
C ALA A 80 -13.49 -15.14 22.77
N SER A 81 -12.74 -15.23 23.88
CA SER A 81 -11.56 -16.03 24.24
C SER A 81 -10.31 -16.16 23.34
N THR A 82 -9.18 -16.03 24.06
CA THR A 82 -7.86 -16.65 23.86
C THR A 82 -6.80 -15.86 23.07
N ALA A 83 -5.57 -15.91 23.62
CA ALA A 83 -4.41 -15.04 23.49
C ALA A 83 -3.73 -14.95 22.11
N VAL A 84 -3.03 -13.84 21.82
CA VAL A 84 -1.54 -13.66 21.73
C VAL A 84 -1.25 -12.15 21.50
N PRO A 85 -0.22 -11.52 22.13
CA PRO A 85 -0.08 -10.06 22.19
C PRO A 85 0.73 -9.42 21.05
N ALA A 86 0.39 -8.15 20.80
CA ALA A 86 1.26 -7.04 20.41
C ALA A 86 2.22 -7.19 19.21
N TRP A 87 1.78 -6.72 18.03
CA TRP A 87 2.71 -6.18 17.03
C TRP A 87 3.11 -4.75 17.41
N GLY A 88 4.07 -4.66 18.33
CA GLY A 88 4.93 -3.49 18.40
C GLY A 88 6.07 -3.66 17.40
N CYS A 89 6.11 -2.86 16.34
CA CYS A 89 7.36 -2.62 15.62
C CYS A 89 7.44 -1.15 15.20
N ARG A 90 8.27 -0.41 15.93
CA ARG A 90 8.71 0.94 15.61
C ARG A 90 9.55 0.90 14.33
N SER A 91 9.19 1.70 13.33
CA SER A 91 10.18 2.42 12.53
C SER A 91 9.49 3.52 11.73
N ARG A 92 9.93 4.76 11.97
CA ARG A 92 9.67 5.92 11.13
C ARG A 92 10.24 5.62 9.74
N ALA A 93 9.38 5.46 8.75
CA ALA A 93 9.75 5.71 7.37
C ALA A 93 9.23 7.12 7.05
N ALA A 94 10.13 8.09 6.94
CA ALA A 94 9.81 9.38 6.36
C ALA A 94 9.59 9.16 4.86
N TRP A 95 8.35 9.33 4.41
CA TRP A 95 8.02 9.41 2.99
C TRP A 95 7.98 10.90 2.66
N SER A 96 8.96 11.37 1.90
CA SER A 96 8.94 12.72 1.33
C SER A 96 8.13 12.67 0.04
N ALA A 97 7.18 13.60 -0.09
CA ALA A 97 6.38 13.86 -1.28
C ALA A 97 7.23 14.43 -2.43
#